data_AF-K4QU37-F1
#
_entry.id   AF-K4QU37-F1
#
_cell.length_a   1.000
_cell.length_b   1.000
_cell.length_c   1.000
_cell.angle_alpha   90.00
_cell.angle_beta   90.00
_cell.angle_gamma   90.00
#
_symmetry.space_group_name_H-M   'P 1'
#
loop_
_entity.id
_entity.type
_entity.pdbx_description
1 polymer ?
#
loop_
_entity_poly.entity_id
_entity_poly.type
_entity_poly.pdbx_seq_one_letter_code
_entity_poly.pdbx_strand_id
1 'polypeptide(L)'
;MTQQLAERATNVAPTGARNAGLSDLVRILEDGQRRKLDVIAPASALRMREGNVHVEGVESLITEDGVTDVDGIYRPTAVADEGISDKLRIPLAYLRRMRDENVALLDENVNAWLCEEPERRFMLRAFRGTNGPGLPPVEGVARALLSDSYKLMDNLDMLLAALDGVERSGHPTRITGCDLSDRRMYVRVESEAVAVQARSLLRLPLPVRRAQR
;
A
#
# COMPACT_ATOMS: atom_id res chain seq x y z
N MET A 1 -8.04 -21.60 9.43
CA MET A 1 -7.84 -21.54 7.97
C MET A 1 -7.67 -20.10 7.47
N THR A 2 -8.38 -19.13 8.07
CA THR A 2 -8.20 -17.66 7.96
C THR A 2 -6.75 -17.18 8.13
N GLN A 3 -6.06 -17.67 9.15
CA GLN A 3 -4.65 -17.33 9.38
C GLN A 3 -3.75 -17.79 8.23
N GLN A 4 -4.02 -18.94 7.61
CA GLN A 4 -3.14 -19.52 6.60
C GLN A 4 -3.11 -18.73 5.27
N LEU A 5 -4.21 -18.11 4.87
CA LEU A 5 -4.27 -17.29 3.64
C LEU A 5 -3.77 -15.85 3.89
N ALA A 6 -4.09 -15.29 5.06
CA ALA A 6 -3.59 -13.98 5.49
C ALA A 6 -2.07 -14.00 5.76
N GLU A 7 -1.55 -15.03 6.46
CA GLU A 7 -0.12 -15.23 6.74
C GLU A 7 0.69 -15.42 5.46
N ARG A 8 0.14 -16.13 4.46
CA ARG A 8 0.82 -16.29 3.16
C ARG A 8 0.88 -14.99 2.36
N ALA A 9 -0.09 -14.07 2.48
CA ALA A 9 -0.04 -12.73 1.85
C ALA A 9 1.01 -11.82 2.53
N THR A 10 1.15 -11.93 3.86
CA THR A 10 2.16 -11.21 4.64
C THR A 10 3.59 -11.59 4.22
N ASN A 11 3.81 -12.81 3.73
CA ASN A 11 5.12 -13.27 3.24
C ASN A 11 5.55 -12.69 1.88
N VAL A 12 4.64 -12.07 1.11
CA VAL A 12 4.93 -11.56 -0.25
C VAL A 12 4.96 -10.02 -0.30
N ALA A 13 4.23 -9.34 0.59
CA ALA A 13 4.35 -7.89 0.79
C ALA A 13 5.73 -7.53 1.41
N PRO A 14 6.23 -6.29 1.29
CA PRO A 14 7.34 -5.84 2.13
C PRO A 14 6.97 -6.12 3.59
N THR A 15 7.72 -7.04 4.21
CA THR A 15 7.46 -7.56 5.55
C THR A 15 7.32 -6.39 6.49
N GLY A 16 6.14 -6.24 7.11
CA GLY A 16 5.92 -5.17 8.08
C GLY A 16 7.05 -5.15 9.11
N ALA A 17 7.57 -3.98 9.41
CA ALA A 17 8.67 -3.80 10.35
C ALA A 17 8.10 -3.36 11.70
N ARG A 18 8.58 -3.94 12.80
CA ARG A 18 8.26 -3.45 14.14
C ARG A 18 9.54 -3.19 14.92
N ASN A 19 9.64 -2.00 15.49
CA ASN A 19 10.81 -1.53 16.23
C ASN A 19 12.13 -1.76 15.48
N ALA A 20 12.12 -1.53 14.16
CA ALA A 20 13.27 -1.74 13.29
C ALA A 20 14.20 -0.52 13.28
N GLY A 21 15.45 -0.72 12.85
CA GLY A 21 16.38 0.37 12.56
C GLY A 21 16.00 1.13 11.28
N LEU A 22 16.55 2.34 11.11
CA LEU A 22 16.35 3.11 9.86
C LEU A 22 16.85 2.33 8.64
N SER A 23 18.04 1.73 8.71
CA SER A 23 18.61 0.98 7.58
C SER A 23 17.74 -0.20 7.15
N ASP A 24 17.12 -0.90 8.11
CA ASP A 24 16.17 -1.98 7.81
C ASP A 24 14.93 -1.43 7.11
N LEU A 25 14.37 -0.32 7.62
CA LEU A 25 13.23 0.34 7.00
C LEU A 25 13.54 0.76 5.56
N VAL A 26 14.68 1.41 5.33
CA VAL A 26 15.11 1.86 4.00
C VAL A 26 15.21 0.68 3.05
N ARG A 27 15.88 -0.42 3.46
CA ARG A 27 15.98 -1.63 2.65
C ARG A 27 14.61 -2.20 2.28
N ILE A 28 13.69 -2.30 3.25
CA ILE A 28 12.32 -2.80 3.00
C ILE A 28 11.58 -1.90 2.00
N LEU A 29 11.75 -0.58 2.09
CA LEU A 29 11.10 0.37 1.19
C LEU A 29 11.71 0.34 -0.22
N GLU A 30 13.03 0.23 -0.35
CA GLU A 30 13.73 0.06 -1.64
C GLU A 30 13.33 -1.25 -2.34
N ASP A 31 13.26 -2.36 -1.60
CA ASP A 31 12.77 -3.65 -2.11
C ASP A 31 11.29 -3.58 -2.53
N GLY A 32 10.49 -2.81 -1.79
CA GLY A 32 9.11 -2.50 -2.14
C GLY A 32 9.03 -1.71 -3.45
N GLN A 33 9.88 -0.69 -3.61
CA GLN A 33 9.89 0.20 -4.78
C GLN A 33 10.22 -0.56 -6.07
N ARG A 34 11.22 -1.45 -6.04
CA ARG A 34 11.60 -2.29 -7.19
C ARG A 34 10.47 -3.19 -7.68
N ARG A 35 9.58 -3.61 -6.77
CA ARG A 35 8.48 -4.52 -7.08
C ARG A 35 7.16 -3.80 -7.30
N LYS A 36 7.10 -2.49 -7.03
CA LYS A 36 5.89 -1.71 -7.09
C LYS A 36 5.30 -1.75 -8.50
N LEU A 37 3.99 -1.96 -8.55
CA LEU A 37 3.18 -1.85 -9.74
C LEU A 37 1.96 -1.01 -9.38
N ASP A 38 1.91 0.20 -9.90
CA ASP A 38 0.78 1.09 -9.74
C ASP A 38 0.17 1.33 -11.12
N VAL A 39 -1.05 0.81 -11.34
CA VAL A 39 -1.69 0.83 -12.65
C VAL A 39 -3.13 1.28 -12.56
N ILE A 40 -3.58 2.04 -13.57
CA ILE A 40 -5.00 2.32 -13.78
C ILE A 40 -5.51 1.28 -14.78
N ALA A 41 -6.44 0.45 -14.34
CA ALA A 41 -7.04 -0.60 -15.16
C ALA A 41 -8.56 -0.41 -15.24
N PRO A 42 -9.20 -0.68 -16.40
CA PRO A 42 -10.65 -0.78 -16.49
C PRO A 42 -11.15 -2.02 -15.73
N ALA A 43 -12.39 -2.00 -15.28
CA ALA A 43 -13.02 -3.12 -14.57
C ALA A 43 -13.01 -4.41 -15.41
N SER A 44 -13.12 -4.29 -16.73
CA SER A 44 -13.05 -5.39 -17.69
C SER A 44 -11.72 -6.15 -17.68
N ALA A 45 -10.63 -5.49 -17.28
CA ALA A 45 -9.31 -6.09 -17.14
C ALA A 45 -9.09 -6.75 -15.76
N LEU A 46 -10.02 -6.59 -14.82
CA LEU A 46 -9.94 -7.16 -13.48
C LEU A 46 -10.88 -8.35 -13.35
N ARG A 47 -10.38 -9.46 -12.82
CA ARG A 47 -11.15 -10.66 -12.52
C ARG A 47 -10.79 -11.17 -11.12
N MET A 48 -11.79 -11.57 -10.35
CA MET A 48 -11.58 -12.28 -9.10
C MET A 48 -11.63 -13.79 -9.38
N ARG A 49 -10.56 -14.53 -9.06
CA ARG A 49 -10.49 -15.99 -9.21
C ARG A 49 -9.67 -16.59 -8.08
N GLU A 50 -10.19 -17.65 -7.47
CA GLU A 50 -9.58 -18.34 -6.33
C GLU A 50 -9.22 -17.37 -5.19
N GLY A 51 -10.01 -16.30 -5.01
CA GLY A 51 -9.77 -15.29 -3.99
C GLY A 51 -8.67 -14.27 -4.34
N ASN A 52 -8.10 -14.33 -5.54
CA ASN A 52 -7.05 -13.45 -6.05
C ASN A 52 -7.58 -12.51 -7.14
N VAL A 53 -6.93 -11.35 -7.28
CA VAL A 53 -7.18 -10.42 -8.39
C VAL A 53 -6.28 -10.80 -9.55
N HIS A 54 -6.90 -11.20 -10.65
CA HIS A 54 -6.27 -11.40 -11.94
C HIS A 54 -6.39 -10.13 -12.75
N VAL A 55 -5.27 -9.67 -13.30
CA VAL A 55 -5.21 -8.56 -14.26
C VAL A 55 -4.87 -9.17 -15.62
N GLU A 56 -5.71 -8.89 -16.62
CA GLU A 56 -5.56 -9.41 -17.99
C GLU A 56 -5.88 -8.31 -19.01
N GLY A 57 -5.05 -8.19 -20.05
CA GLY A 57 -5.29 -7.27 -21.17
C GLY A 57 -4.94 -5.81 -20.87
N VAL A 58 -4.07 -5.55 -19.89
CA VAL A 58 -3.54 -4.20 -19.65
C VAL A 58 -2.20 -4.04 -20.38
N GLU A 59 -2.02 -2.92 -21.09
CA GLU A 59 -0.75 -2.64 -21.76
C GLU A 59 0.40 -2.58 -20.75
N SER A 60 1.54 -3.17 -21.13
CA SER A 60 2.74 -3.15 -20.33
C SER A 60 3.21 -1.71 -20.08
N LEU A 61 3.64 -1.43 -18.86
CA LEU A 61 4.14 -0.11 -18.48
C LEU A 61 5.62 0.01 -18.86
N ILE A 62 5.98 1.05 -19.59
CA ILE A 62 7.37 1.42 -19.82
C ILE A 62 7.83 2.30 -18.67
N THR A 63 8.81 1.81 -17.92
CA THR A 63 9.42 2.48 -16.77
C THR A 63 10.92 2.69 -17.01
N GLU A 64 11.59 3.44 -16.14
CA GLU A 64 13.06 3.60 -16.21
C GLU A 64 13.80 2.26 -16.12
N ASP A 65 13.20 1.26 -15.45
CA ASP A 65 13.73 -0.10 -15.31
C ASP A 65 13.36 -1.03 -16.50
N GLY A 66 12.72 -0.49 -17.55
CA GLY A 66 12.32 -1.21 -18.75
C GLY A 66 10.82 -1.49 -18.85
N VAL A 67 10.45 -2.52 -19.60
CA VAL A 67 9.06 -2.93 -19.83
C VAL A 67 8.58 -3.80 -18.67
N THR A 68 7.53 -3.35 -18.00
CA THR A 68 6.88 -4.04 -16.88
C THR A 68 5.56 -4.62 -17.35
N ASP A 69 5.47 -5.95 -17.32
CA ASP A 69 4.19 -6.63 -17.50
C ASP A 69 3.28 -6.36 -16.30
N VAL A 70 2.04 -5.98 -16.60
CA VAL A 70 0.99 -5.67 -15.62
C VAL A 70 0.13 -6.91 -15.38
N ASP A 71 -0.05 -7.72 -16.43
CA ASP A 71 -0.89 -8.90 -16.37
C ASP A 71 -0.30 -9.89 -15.36
N GLY A 72 -1.17 -10.49 -14.55
CA GLY A 72 -0.72 -11.33 -13.46
C GLY A 72 -1.77 -11.60 -12.40
N ILE A 73 -1.35 -12.37 -11.40
CA ILE A 73 -2.18 -12.79 -10.28
C ILE A 73 -1.68 -12.06 -9.03
N TYR A 74 -2.58 -11.35 -8.37
CA TYR A 74 -2.27 -10.52 -7.21
C TYR A 74 -3.17 -10.90 -6.04
N ARG A 75 -2.57 -11.37 -4.95
CA ARG A 75 -3.31 -11.67 -3.73
C ARG A 75 -3.70 -10.40 -2.98
N PRO A 76 -5.00 -10.16 -2.70
CA PRO A 76 -5.43 -9.00 -1.93
C PRO A 76 -4.93 -9.04 -0.48
N THR A 77 -4.42 -7.91 -0.01
CA THR A 77 -4.32 -7.63 1.43
C THR A 77 -5.70 -7.24 2.00
N ALA A 78 -5.82 -7.16 3.33
CA ALA A 78 -7.02 -6.62 3.98
C ALA A 78 -7.33 -5.17 3.55
N VAL A 79 -6.30 -4.38 3.19
CA VAL A 79 -6.47 -3.01 2.68
C VAL A 79 -7.05 -3.04 1.25
N ALA A 80 -6.61 -3.99 0.42
CA ALA A 80 -7.19 -4.18 -0.91
C ALA A 80 -8.65 -4.64 -0.82
N ASP A 81 -8.99 -5.54 0.10
CA ASP A 81 -10.37 -5.95 0.34
C ASP A 81 -11.28 -4.81 0.78
N GLU A 82 -10.78 -3.91 1.63
CA GLU A 82 -11.49 -2.67 1.98
C GLU A 82 -11.72 -1.80 0.75
N GLY A 83 -10.71 -1.69 -0.12
CA GLY A 83 -10.83 -0.99 -1.40
C GLY A 83 -11.88 -1.63 -2.32
N ILE A 84 -11.84 -2.94 -2.51
CA ILE A 84 -12.82 -3.70 -3.31
C ILE A 84 -14.23 -3.48 -2.76
N SER A 85 -14.39 -3.62 -1.44
CA SER A 85 -15.65 -3.38 -0.73
C SER A 85 -16.21 -1.97 -0.99
N ASP A 86 -15.38 -0.93 -0.80
CA ASP A 86 -15.78 0.46 -1.00
C ASP A 86 -16.14 0.74 -2.47
N LYS A 87 -15.28 0.31 -3.40
CA LYS A 87 -15.43 0.63 -4.82
C LYS A 87 -16.58 -0.12 -5.49
N LEU A 88 -16.81 -1.37 -5.12
CA LEU A 88 -17.92 -2.17 -5.64
C LEU A 88 -19.16 -2.12 -4.76
N ARG A 89 -19.13 -1.35 -3.66
CA ARG A 89 -20.23 -1.19 -2.70
C ARG A 89 -20.71 -2.53 -2.09
N ILE A 90 -19.80 -3.49 -1.94
CA ILE A 90 -20.05 -4.76 -1.26
C ILE A 90 -19.84 -4.54 0.24
N PRO A 91 -20.78 -4.86 1.14
CA PRO A 91 -20.57 -4.68 2.57
C PRO A 91 -19.32 -5.42 3.07
N LEU A 92 -18.40 -4.71 3.72
CA LEU A 92 -17.08 -5.25 4.09
C LEU A 92 -17.15 -6.51 4.97
N ALA A 93 -18.06 -6.54 5.94
CA ALA A 93 -18.27 -7.71 6.79
C ALA A 93 -18.70 -8.94 5.98
N TYR A 94 -19.50 -8.72 4.94
CA TYR A 94 -19.94 -9.80 4.06
C TYR A 94 -18.81 -10.27 3.13
N LEU A 95 -18.03 -9.33 2.56
CA LEU A 95 -16.84 -9.66 1.77
C LEU A 95 -15.86 -10.52 2.57
N ARG A 96 -15.56 -10.12 3.82
CA ARG A 96 -14.69 -10.88 4.73
C ARG A 96 -15.25 -12.27 5.01
N ARG A 97 -16.54 -12.40 5.29
CA ARG A 97 -17.19 -13.71 5.47
C ARG A 97 -17.03 -14.60 4.24
N MET A 98 -17.29 -14.07 3.04
CA MET A 98 -17.11 -14.84 1.80
C MET A 98 -15.64 -15.26 1.62
N ARG A 99 -14.68 -14.36 1.86
CA ARG A 99 -13.25 -14.69 1.80
C ARG A 99 -12.86 -15.85 2.72
N ASP A 100 -13.45 -15.91 3.91
CA ASP A 100 -13.09 -16.89 4.93
C ASP A 100 -13.84 -18.23 4.77
N GLU A 101 -15.09 -18.19 4.32
CA GLU A 101 -16.01 -19.33 4.34
C GLU A 101 -16.43 -19.82 2.95
N ASN A 102 -16.40 -18.96 1.92
CA ASN A 102 -16.86 -19.30 0.57
C ASN A 102 -16.21 -18.42 -0.51
N VAL A 103 -14.99 -18.79 -0.89
CA VAL A 103 -14.18 -18.06 -1.89
C VAL A 103 -14.83 -18.04 -3.27
N ALA A 104 -15.53 -19.11 -3.67
CA ALA A 104 -16.24 -19.12 -4.96
C ALA A 104 -17.33 -18.04 -5.02
N LEU A 105 -18.07 -17.84 -3.92
CA LEU A 105 -19.06 -16.78 -3.84
C LEU A 105 -18.43 -15.38 -3.81
N LEU A 106 -17.26 -15.22 -3.18
CA LEU A 106 -16.48 -13.99 -3.25
C LEU A 106 -16.15 -13.65 -4.71
N ASP A 107 -15.62 -14.62 -5.45
CA ASP A 107 -15.22 -14.45 -6.85
C ASP A 107 -16.42 -14.06 -7.71
N GLU A 108 -17.53 -14.80 -7.62
CA GLU A 108 -18.76 -14.51 -8.35
C GLU A 108 -19.31 -13.12 -8.04
N ASN A 109 -19.37 -12.74 -6.77
CA ASN A 109 -19.93 -11.46 -6.34
C ASN A 109 -19.09 -10.28 -6.85
N VAL A 110 -17.78 -10.33 -6.64
CA VAL A 110 -16.86 -9.29 -7.12
C VAL A 110 -16.92 -9.18 -8.65
N ASN A 111 -16.89 -10.32 -9.36
CA ASN A 111 -16.96 -10.33 -10.82
C ASN A 111 -18.28 -9.77 -11.36
N ALA A 112 -19.41 -10.08 -10.71
CA ALA A 112 -20.70 -9.54 -11.12
C ALA A 112 -20.68 -8.01 -11.12
N TRP A 113 -20.20 -7.38 -10.04
CA TRP A 113 -20.11 -5.91 -9.96
C TRP A 113 -19.09 -5.30 -10.92
N LEU A 114 -17.97 -5.97 -11.19
CA LEU A 114 -17.01 -5.51 -12.20
C LEU A 114 -17.62 -5.55 -13.61
N CYS A 115 -18.49 -6.53 -13.90
CA CYS A 115 -19.16 -6.66 -15.20
C CYS A 115 -20.28 -5.65 -15.43
N GLU A 116 -20.88 -5.07 -14.38
CA GLU A 116 -21.92 -4.03 -14.53
C GLU A 116 -21.36 -2.73 -15.13
N GLU A 117 -20.11 -2.38 -14.80
CA GLU A 117 -19.44 -1.15 -15.27
C GLU A 117 -18.06 -1.45 -15.87
N PRO A 118 -17.97 -2.17 -17.02
CA PRO A 118 -16.70 -2.70 -17.55
C PRO A 118 -15.66 -1.62 -17.87
N GLU A 119 -16.10 -0.41 -18.23
CA GLU A 119 -15.24 0.72 -18.57
C GLU A 119 -14.80 1.54 -17.35
N ARG A 120 -15.37 1.28 -16.17
CA ARG A 120 -15.03 2.02 -14.95
C ARG A 120 -13.60 1.70 -14.55
N ARG A 121 -12.81 2.74 -14.31
CA ARG A 121 -11.38 2.60 -14.02
C ARG A 121 -11.11 2.59 -12.52
N PHE A 122 -10.16 1.74 -12.13
CA PHE A 122 -9.64 1.64 -10.79
C PHE A 122 -8.13 1.75 -10.83
N MET A 123 -7.56 2.32 -9.77
CA MET A 123 -6.13 2.23 -9.55
C MET A 123 -5.85 0.97 -8.70
N LEU A 124 -5.13 0.02 -9.28
CA LEU A 124 -4.57 -1.11 -8.55
C LEU A 124 -3.15 -0.77 -8.12
N ARG A 125 -2.92 -0.77 -6.80
CA ARG A 125 -1.56 -0.73 -6.23
C ARG A 125 -1.15 -2.14 -5.86
N ALA A 126 -0.04 -2.61 -6.40
CA ALA A 126 0.42 -3.97 -6.23
C ALA A 126 1.95 -4.03 -6.03
N PHE A 127 2.39 -5.18 -5.52
CA PHE A 127 3.79 -5.61 -5.58
C PHE A 127 3.85 -6.86 -6.44
N ARG A 128 4.70 -6.85 -7.46
CA ARG A 128 4.91 -8.03 -8.31
C ARG A 128 5.58 -9.15 -7.51
N GLY A 129 5.21 -10.39 -7.81
CA GLY A 129 5.92 -11.55 -7.31
C GLY A 129 7.33 -11.58 -7.88
N THR A 130 8.32 -11.92 -7.06
CA THR A 130 9.71 -12.03 -7.52
C THR A 130 10.00 -13.44 -7.96
N ASN A 131 10.39 -13.62 -9.22
CA ASN A 131 11.12 -14.80 -9.66
C ASN A 131 12.39 -14.39 -10.39
N GLY A 132 13.37 -15.30 -10.36
CA GLY A 132 14.56 -15.18 -11.19
C GLY A 132 14.22 -15.27 -12.68
N PRO A 133 15.10 -14.79 -13.58
CA PRO A 133 14.88 -14.87 -15.02
C PRO A 133 14.54 -16.31 -15.46
N GLY A 134 13.47 -16.48 -16.25
CA GLY A 134 13.08 -17.77 -16.84
C GLY A 134 12.19 -18.69 -15.98
N LEU A 135 11.74 -18.24 -14.81
CA LEU A 135 10.74 -18.97 -14.01
C LEU A 135 9.31 -18.44 -14.23
N PRO A 136 8.26 -19.27 -14.04
CA PRO A 136 6.87 -18.86 -14.20
C PRO A 136 6.49 -17.68 -13.27
N PRO A 137 5.54 -16.80 -13.61
CA PRO A 137 5.15 -15.69 -12.75
C PRO A 137 4.74 -16.18 -11.36
N VAL A 138 5.31 -15.58 -10.30
CA VAL A 138 4.82 -15.80 -8.92
C VAL A 138 3.67 -14.86 -8.68
N GLU A 139 2.68 -15.34 -7.94
CA GLU A 139 1.65 -14.52 -7.33
C GLU A 139 2.26 -13.26 -6.67
N GLY A 140 1.79 -12.09 -7.10
CA GLY A 140 2.08 -10.82 -6.46
C GLY A 140 1.10 -10.51 -5.34
N VAL A 141 1.16 -9.28 -4.82
CA VAL A 141 0.26 -8.79 -3.78
C VAL A 141 -0.50 -7.59 -4.30
N ALA A 142 -1.82 -7.64 -4.27
CA ALA A 142 -2.68 -6.48 -4.41
C ALA A 142 -2.71 -5.75 -3.06
N ARG A 143 -2.01 -4.63 -2.99
CA ARG A 143 -1.88 -3.81 -1.78
C ARG A 143 -3.14 -2.98 -1.55
N ALA A 144 -3.69 -2.38 -2.60
CA ALA A 144 -4.90 -1.57 -2.51
C ALA A 144 -5.63 -1.48 -3.85
N LEU A 145 -6.95 -1.33 -3.80
CA LEU A 145 -7.79 -0.91 -4.93
C LEU A 145 -8.37 0.47 -4.62
N LEU A 146 -8.10 1.46 -5.47
CA LEU A 146 -8.40 2.88 -5.24
C LEU A 146 -9.14 3.47 -6.45
N SER A 147 -9.57 4.74 -6.33
CA SER A 147 -10.09 5.48 -7.49
C SER A 147 -8.96 5.79 -8.46
N ASP A 148 -9.29 5.93 -9.75
CA ASP A 148 -8.35 6.32 -10.81
C ASP A 148 -7.74 7.73 -10.60
N SER A 149 -8.44 8.60 -9.87
CA SER A 149 -7.96 9.95 -9.49
C SER A 149 -7.03 9.99 -8.27
N TYR A 150 -6.71 8.83 -7.68
CA TYR A 150 -5.87 8.78 -6.48
C TYR A 150 -4.44 9.26 -6.78
N LYS A 151 -3.94 10.19 -5.98
CA LYS A 151 -2.57 10.71 -6.12
C LYS A 151 -1.58 9.80 -5.38
N LEU A 152 -0.58 9.32 -6.12
CA LEU A 152 0.50 8.53 -5.55
C LEU A 152 1.37 9.37 -4.61
N MET A 153 1.59 8.83 -3.42
CA MET A 153 2.71 9.20 -2.56
C MET A 153 3.49 7.93 -2.25
N ASP A 154 4.80 8.02 -2.44
CA ASP A 154 5.72 6.94 -2.12
C ASP A 154 6.24 7.10 -0.69
N ASN A 155 6.35 5.98 0.02
CA ASN A 155 6.84 5.98 1.38
C ASN A 155 8.34 6.28 1.43
N LEU A 156 9.12 5.80 0.45
CA LEU A 156 10.56 6.06 0.41
C LEU A 156 10.83 7.54 0.15
N ASP A 157 10.15 8.12 -0.85
CA ASP A 157 10.30 9.54 -1.17
C ASP A 157 9.86 10.44 0.00
N MET A 158 8.73 10.10 0.64
CA MET A 158 8.28 10.81 1.85
C MET A 158 9.29 10.70 3.00
N LEU A 159 9.88 9.52 3.21
CA LEU A 159 10.89 9.31 4.24
C LEU A 159 12.13 10.16 3.98
N LEU A 160 12.68 10.09 2.76
CA LEU A 160 13.88 10.83 2.37
C LEU A 160 13.65 12.34 2.47
N ALA A 161 12.52 12.84 1.98
CA ALA A 161 12.17 14.25 2.08
C ALA A 161 12.01 14.72 3.54
N ALA A 162 11.39 13.90 4.40
CA ALA A 162 11.24 14.22 5.82
C ALA A 162 12.59 14.24 6.55
N LEU A 163 13.47 13.27 6.27
CA LEU A 163 14.80 13.19 6.87
C LEU A 163 15.72 14.33 6.42
N ASP A 164 15.70 14.69 5.14
CA ASP A 164 16.41 15.87 4.62
C ASP A 164 15.93 17.16 5.31
N GLY A 165 14.62 17.30 5.55
CA GLY A 165 14.07 18.41 6.35
C GLY A 165 14.56 18.43 7.80
N VAL A 166 14.67 17.27 8.44
CA VAL A 166 15.21 17.13 9.81
C VAL A 166 16.69 17.49 9.83
N GLU A 167 17.48 17.01 8.89
CA GLU A 167 18.92 17.31 8.79
C GLU A 167 19.17 18.81 8.59
N ARG A 168 18.41 19.45 7.69
CA ARG A 168 18.48 20.90 7.43
C ARG A 168 18.13 21.76 8.63
N SER A 169 17.44 21.23 9.64
CA SER A 169 17.17 21.96 10.89
C SER A 169 18.45 22.23 11.69
N GLY A 170 19.54 21.50 11.43
CA GLY A 170 20.83 21.66 12.10
C GLY A 170 20.85 21.19 13.56
N HIS A 171 19.75 20.61 14.06
CA HIS A 171 19.68 20.08 15.42
C HIS A 171 20.20 18.64 15.46
N PRO A 172 20.95 18.26 16.52
CA PRO A 172 21.30 16.86 16.73
C PRO A 172 20.00 16.06 16.92
N THR A 173 19.81 15.08 16.05
CA THR A 173 18.66 14.18 16.10
C THR A 173 19.11 12.73 16.02
N ARG A 174 18.33 11.85 16.63
CA ARG A 174 18.55 10.41 16.60
C ARG A 174 17.25 9.70 16.27
N ILE A 175 17.31 8.75 15.34
CA ILE A 175 16.18 7.86 15.07
C ILE A 175 16.20 6.74 16.10
N THR A 176 15.11 6.58 16.84
CA THR A 176 15.01 5.61 17.94
C THR A 176 14.18 4.39 17.64
N GLY A 177 13.42 4.41 16.54
CA GLY A 177 12.78 3.21 16.02
C GLY A 177 11.82 3.50 14.87
N CYS A 178 11.65 2.48 14.03
CA CYS A 178 10.79 2.50 12.86
C CYS A 178 9.73 1.39 12.94
N ASP A 179 8.49 1.72 12.58
CA ASP A 179 7.42 0.74 12.40
C ASP A 179 6.81 0.90 11.01
N LEU A 180 6.61 -0.21 10.30
CA LEU A 180 5.95 -0.27 9.00
C LEU A 180 4.84 -1.32 9.04
N SER A 181 3.67 -0.92 8.56
CA SER A 181 2.50 -1.76 8.37
C SER A 181 1.87 -1.45 7.01
N ASP A 182 0.90 -2.26 6.59
CA ASP A 182 0.16 -2.03 5.34
C ASP A 182 -0.45 -0.62 5.26
N ARG A 183 -0.84 -0.07 6.43
CA ARG A 183 -1.56 1.20 6.54
C ARG A 183 -0.70 2.39 6.93
N ARG A 184 0.37 2.18 7.69
CA ARG A 184 1.11 3.25 8.35
C ARG A 184 2.60 2.96 8.40
N MET A 185 3.38 4.02 8.23
CA MET A 185 4.81 4.07 8.50
C MET A 185 5.03 5.09 9.64
N TYR A 186 5.74 4.69 10.67
CA TYR A 186 6.17 5.53 11.78
C TYR A 186 7.68 5.53 11.87
N VAL A 187 8.27 6.72 12.02
CA VAL A 187 9.70 6.91 12.29
C VAL A 187 9.80 7.83 13.51
N ARG A 188 10.41 7.33 14.58
CA ARG A 188 10.60 8.09 15.81
C ARG A 188 11.93 8.81 15.75
N VAL A 189 11.89 10.13 15.87
CA VAL A 189 13.06 10.99 15.89
C VAL A 189 13.08 11.71 17.23
N GLU A 190 14.20 11.59 17.94
CA GLU A 190 14.46 12.30 19.18
C GLU A 190 15.48 13.41 18.94
N SER A 191 15.24 14.57 19.55
CA SER A 191 16.19 15.69 19.55
C SER A 191 16.23 16.29 20.95
N GLU A 192 17.43 16.33 21.53
CA GLU A 192 17.63 16.95 22.84
C GLU A 192 17.33 18.45 22.82
N ALA A 193 17.66 19.13 21.71
CA ALA A 193 17.39 20.56 21.53
C ALA A 193 15.88 20.86 21.59
N VAL A 194 15.06 20.03 20.94
CA VAL A 194 13.59 20.16 20.98
C VAL A 194 13.05 19.84 22.38
N ALA A 195 13.59 18.81 23.06
CA ALA A 195 13.15 18.45 24.41
C ALA A 195 13.38 19.59 25.42
N VAL A 196 14.52 20.30 25.32
CA VAL A 196 14.83 21.47 26.15
C VAL A 196 13.86 22.62 25.84
N GLN A 197 13.57 22.88 24.56
CA GLN A 197 12.66 23.95 24.13
C GLN A 197 11.17 23.62 24.32
N ALA A 198 10.79 22.35 24.48
CA ALA A 198 9.39 21.94 24.60
C ALA A 198 8.66 22.66 25.75
N ARG A 199 9.34 22.94 26.86
CA ARG A 199 8.76 23.68 27.99
C ARG A 199 8.38 25.12 27.64
N SER A 200 9.10 25.80 26.74
CA SER A 200 8.75 27.15 26.28
C SER A 200 7.72 27.10 25.14
N LEU A 201 7.82 26.12 24.25
CA LEU A 201 6.87 25.93 23.14
C LEU A 201 5.46 25.59 23.63
N LEU A 202 5.31 24.77 24.67
CA LEU A 202 4.02 24.44 25.29
C LEU A 202 3.41 25.58 26.11
N ARG A 203 4.16 26.65 26.38
CA ARG A 203 3.69 27.87 27.05
C ARG A 203 3.24 28.96 26.08
N LEU A 204 3.51 28.82 24.79
CA LEU A 204 3.08 29.79 23.79
C LEU A 204 1.58 29.59 23.52
N PRO A 205 0.72 30.62 23.71
CA PRO A 205 -0.66 30.52 23.30
C PRO A 205 -0.72 30.35 21.77
N LEU A 206 -1.36 29.27 21.29
CA LEU A 206 -1.62 29.09 19.87
C LEU A 206 -2.36 30.33 19.35
N PRO A 207 -1.95 30.93 18.21
CA PRO A 207 -2.63 32.09 17.68
C PRO A 207 -4.07 31.72 17.34
N VAL A 208 -5.00 32.21 18.15
CA VAL A 208 -6.44 32.11 17.88
C VAL A 208 -6.68 32.93 16.62
N ARG A 209 -6.85 32.26 15.46
CA ARG A 209 -7.35 32.91 14.26
C ARG A 209 -8.76 33.43 14.58
N ARG A 210 -8.87 34.71 14.90
CA ARG A 210 -10.15 35.41 14.90
C ARG A 210 -10.63 35.41 13.46
N ALA A 211 -11.70 34.68 13.19
CA ALA A 211 -12.47 34.80 11.96
C ALA A 211 -12.89 36.28 11.82
N GLN A 212 -12.37 36.95 10.80
CA GLN A 212 -12.93 38.22 10.36
C GLN A 212 -14.29 37.91 9.72
N ARG A 213 -15.30 38.62 10.21
CA ARG A 213 -16.68 38.62 9.68
C ARG A 213 -16.75 39.35 8.35
#